data_AF-A0A963B1N4-F1
#
_entry.id   AF-A0A963B1N4-F1
#
_cell.length_a   1.000
_cell.length_b   1.000
_cell.length_c   1.000
_cell.angle_alpha   90.00
_cell.angle_beta   90.00
_cell.angle_gamma   90.00
#
_symmetry.space_group_name_H-M   'P 1'
#
loop_
_entity.id
_entity.type
_entity.pdbx_description
1 polymer ?
#
loop_
_entity_poly.entity_id
_entity_poly.type
_entity_poly.pdbx_seq_one_letter_code
_entity_poly.pdbx_strand_id
1 'polypeptide(L)'
;QKLDSLKGEEIKLGQISATVEVAKNLLVRQIAELKNQIEQSAELSGTIAKTDSGNPQTLMLLLITNNELGQNRNRLAALEERLLVTLENDKLELQNAMENNRRMQSHQANIITRMEYIVKVDEIENRLKKAGQVIEVAKAEARLSELEALHEQKLADIQLEISGYQAKFKDMVSTQAITPPLRSQTPTSLSMTGTMMISALLGVCLGIVGIFSQAFIENARTARTSGA
;
A
#
# COMPACT_ATOMS: atom_id res chain seq x y z
N GLN A 1 16.50 -0.45 -19.88
CA GLN A 1 16.64 -1.54 -20.88
C GLN A 1 16.02 -1.20 -22.24
N LYS A 2 14.69 -1.09 -22.39
CA LYS A 2 14.08 -0.77 -23.70
C LYS A 2 14.39 0.63 -24.24
N LEU A 3 14.46 1.65 -23.37
CA LEU A 3 14.87 3.00 -23.80
C LEU A 3 16.33 3.01 -24.27
N ASP A 4 17.20 2.27 -23.58
CA ASP A 4 18.63 2.19 -23.91
C ASP A 4 18.85 1.45 -25.23
N SER A 5 18.07 0.40 -25.51
CA SER A 5 18.13 -0.28 -26.81
C SER A 5 17.71 0.65 -27.96
N LEU A 6 16.71 1.50 -27.75
CA LEU A 6 16.26 2.47 -28.76
C LEU A 6 17.31 3.56 -29.02
N LYS A 7 17.96 4.06 -27.97
CA LYS A 7 19.11 4.99 -28.11
C LYS A 7 20.27 4.33 -28.86
N GLY A 8 20.56 3.07 -28.56
CA GLY A 8 21.57 2.30 -29.27
C GLY A 8 21.24 2.13 -30.77
N GLU A 9 19.96 1.94 -31.09
CA GLU A 9 19.48 1.87 -32.47
C GLU A 9 19.59 3.22 -33.19
N GLU A 10 19.27 4.34 -32.54
CA GLU A 10 19.45 5.68 -33.14
C GLU A 10 20.91 5.95 -33.52
N ILE A 11 21.88 5.52 -32.72
CA ILE A 11 23.30 5.63 -33.05
C ILE A 11 23.63 4.85 -34.33
N LYS A 12 23.10 3.62 -34.45
CA LYS A 12 23.31 2.79 -35.65
C LYS A 12 22.67 3.42 -36.89
N LEU A 13 21.44 3.93 -36.76
CA LEU A 13 20.76 4.62 -37.87
C LEU A 13 21.52 5.89 -38.29
N GLY A 14 22.08 6.63 -37.32
CA GLY A 14 22.96 7.76 -37.61
C GLY A 14 24.24 7.38 -38.36
N GLN A 15 24.87 6.26 -37.98
CA GLN A 15 26.02 5.71 -38.71
C GLN A 15 25.64 5.32 -40.15
N ILE A 16 24.50 4.64 -40.33
CA ILE A 16 23.99 4.28 -41.65
C ILE A 16 23.74 5.53 -42.49
N SER A 17 23.15 6.59 -41.90
CA SER A 17 22.92 7.85 -42.61
C SER A 17 24.21 8.48 -43.11
N ALA A 18 25.27 8.46 -42.30
CA ALA A 18 26.58 8.92 -42.73
C ALA A 18 27.13 8.08 -43.89
N THR A 19 26.95 6.75 -43.86
CA THR A 19 27.40 5.88 -44.96
C THR A 19 26.63 6.11 -46.26
N VAL A 20 25.32 6.40 -46.18
CA VAL A 20 24.49 6.74 -47.35
C VAL A 20 24.98 8.04 -47.99
N GLU A 21 25.35 9.04 -47.20
CA GLU A 21 25.89 10.29 -47.74
C GLU A 21 27.26 10.11 -48.41
N VAL A 22 28.13 9.26 -47.83
CA VAL A 22 29.40 8.89 -48.47
C VAL A 22 29.15 8.17 -49.80
N ALA A 23 28.20 7.22 -49.84
CA ALA A 23 27.83 6.52 -51.06
C ALA A 23 27.29 7.46 -52.14
N LYS A 24 26.47 8.45 -51.76
CA LYS A 24 25.98 9.51 -52.65
C LYS A 24 27.12 10.25 -53.32
N ASN A 25 28.07 10.74 -52.54
CA ASN A 25 29.21 11.50 -53.03
C ASN A 25 30.10 10.67 -53.97
N LEU A 26 30.29 9.39 -53.64
CA LEU A 26 31.01 8.46 -54.51
C LEU A 26 30.30 8.29 -55.86
N LEU A 27 28.98 8.06 -55.85
CA LEU A 27 28.19 7.90 -57.08
C LEU A 27 28.22 9.16 -57.94
N VAL A 28 28.07 10.35 -57.34
CA VAL A 28 28.17 11.63 -58.07
C VAL A 28 29.53 11.77 -58.76
N ARG A 29 30.61 11.41 -58.06
CA ARG A 29 31.96 11.44 -58.64
C ARG A 29 32.11 10.44 -59.79
N GLN A 30 31.64 9.21 -59.61
CA GLN A 30 31.70 8.17 -60.65
C GLN A 30 30.89 8.56 -61.88
N ILE A 31 29.70 9.13 -61.70
CA ILE A 31 28.86 9.65 -62.80
C ILE A 31 29.60 10.75 -63.56
N ALA A 32 30.22 11.71 -62.87
CA ALA A 32 30.99 12.78 -63.50
C ALA A 32 32.19 12.23 -64.30
N GLU A 33 32.93 11.28 -63.73
CA GLU A 33 34.06 10.64 -64.39
C GLU A 33 33.61 9.86 -65.64
N LEU A 34 32.52 9.09 -65.54
CA LEU A 34 31.98 8.32 -66.66
C LEU A 34 31.45 9.23 -67.78
N LYS A 35 30.84 10.36 -67.44
CA LYS A 35 30.41 11.38 -68.42
C LYS A 35 31.59 11.92 -69.20
N ASN A 36 32.69 12.26 -68.53
CA ASN A 36 33.92 12.72 -69.19
C ASN A 36 34.52 11.63 -70.09
N GLN A 37 34.52 10.36 -69.66
CA GLN A 37 34.99 9.24 -70.49
C GLN A 37 34.12 9.03 -71.73
N ILE A 38 32.80 9.12 -71.60
CA ILE A 38 31.87 9.05 -72.74
C ILE A 38 32.13 10.19 -73.72
N GLU A 39 32.34 11.41 -73.23
CA GLU A 39 32.64 12.58 -74.06
C GLU A 39 33.94 12.38 -74.84
N GLN A 40 35.03 11.98 -74.17
CA GLN A 40 36.31 11.69 -74.81
C GLN A 40 36.22 10.55 -75.84
N SER A 41 35.53 9.45 -75.52
CA SER A 41 35.33 8.34 -76.46
C SER A 41 34.44 8.75 -77.65
N ALA A 42 33.48 9.64 -77.44
CA ALA A 42 32.61 10.17 -78.51
C ALA A 42 33.37 11.10 -79.44
N GLU A 43 34.23 11.97 -78.90
CA GLU A 43 35.15 12.79 -79.68
C GLU A 43 36.10 11.92 -80.51
N LEU A 44 36.73 10.92 -79.89
CA LEU A 44 37.62 9.97 -80.57
C LEU A 44 36.89 9.23 -81.70
N SER A 45 35.71 8.66 -81.43
CA SER A 45 34.87 8.02 -82.45
C SER A 45 34.53 8.99 -83.60
N GLY A 46 34.20 10.24 -83.28
CA GLY A 46 33.95 11.29 -84.27
C GLY A 46 35.17 11.66 -85.11
N THR A 47 36.39 11.61 -84.56
CA THR A 47 37.63 11.79 -85.33
C THR A 47 37.93 10.61 -86.24
N ILE A 48 37.77 9.38 -85.75
CA ILE A 48 37.98 8.13 -86.50
C ILE A 48 37.01 8.03 -87.68
N ALA A 49 35.75 8.42 -87.48
CA ALA A 49 34.74 8.42 -88.53
C ALA A 49 35.03 9.42 -89.67
N LYS A 50 35.86 10.45 -89.42
CA LYS A 50 36.30 11.44 -90.42
C LYS A 50 37.56 11.02 -91.16
N THR A 51 38.34 10.08 -90.62
CA THR A 51 39.52 9.50 -91.27
C THR A 51 39.12 8.33 -92.19
N ASP A 52 39.86 8.19 -93.30
CA ASP A 52 39.63 7.26 -94.41
C ASP A 52 38.84 5.98 -94.05
N SER A 53 37.52 6.03 -94.33
CA SER A 53 36.55 4.98 -94.03
C SER A 53 36.74 3.69 -94.84
N GLY A 54 37.68 3.70 -95.80
CA GLY A 54 38.06 2.52 -96.57
C GLY A 54 39.07 1.61 -95.87
N ASN A 55 39.71 2.07 -94.79
CA ASN A 55 40.73 1.29 -94.07
C ASN A 55 40.09 0.34 -93.04
N PRO A 56 40.26 -1.00 -93.15
CA PRO A 56 39.68 -1.98 -92.23
C PRO A 56 40.07 -1.77 -90.75
N GLN A 57 41.29 -1.27 -90.49
CA GLN A 57 41.77 -0.98 -89.15
C GLN A 57 40.99 0.18 -88.50
N THR A 58 40.65 1.21 -89.29
CA THR A 58 39.81 2.34 -88.85
C THR A 58 38.39 1.88 -88.50
N LEU A 59 37.81 1.02 -89.34
CA LEU A 59 36.47 0.45 -89.10
C LEU A 59 36.42 -0.41 -87.83
N MET A 60 37.46 -1.21 -87.57
CA MET A 60 37.53 -2.01 -86.35
C MET A 60 37.67 -1.13 -85.10
N LEU A 61 38.50 -0.08 -85.15
CA LEU A 61 38.63 0.86 -84.04
C LEU A 61 37.32 1.62 -83.77
N LEU A 62 36.58 2.00 -84.82
CA LEU A 62 35.25 2.61 -84.70
C LEU A 62 34.25 1.65 -84.02
N LEU A 63 34.29 0.36 -84.35
CA LEU A 63 33.40 -0.63 -83.74
C LEU A 63 33.72 -0.85 -82.26
N ILE A 64 35.01 -0.93 -81.89
CA ILE A 64 35.47 -1.06 -80.50
C ILE A 64 35.02 0.16 -79.70
N THR A 65 35.32 1.37 -80.18
CA THR A 65 34.96 2.62 -79.49
C THR A 65 33.44 2.79 -79.35
N ASN A 66 32.66 2.40 -80.35
CA ASN A 66 31.20 2.43 -80.26
C ASN A 66 30.65 1.39 -79.26
N ASN A 67 31.27 0.22 -79.15
CA ASN A 67 30.91 -0.76 -78.13
C ASN A 67 31.21 -0.24 -76.72
N GLU A 68 32.41 0.33 -76.52
CA GLU A 68 32.79 0.97 -75.24
C GLU A 68 31.83 2.12 -74.88
N LEU A 69 31.46 2.97 -75.84
CA LEU A 69 30.46 4.02 -75.65
C LEU A 69 29.10 3.46 -75.22
N GLY A 70 28.65 2.37 -75.86
CA GLY A 70 27.42 1.69 -75.48
C GLY A 70 27.47 1.16 -74.05
N GLN A 71 28.56 0.49 -73.68
CA GLN A 71 28.77 -0.03 -72.33
C GLN A 71 28.82 1.09 -71.29
N ASN A 72 29.54 2.18 -71.58
CA ASN A 72 29.65 3.31 -70.67
C ASN A 72 28.30 4.03 -70.51
N ARG A 73 27.53 4.22 -71.58
CA ARG A 73 26.17 4.80 -71.47
C ARG A 73 25.24 3.94 -70.63
N ASN A 74 25.30 2.62 -70.77
CA ASN A 74 24.51 1.70 -69.95
C ASN A 74 24.92 1.75 -68.47
N ARG A 75 26.23 1.79 -68.20
CA ARG A 75 26.76 1.97 -66.83
C ARG A 75 26.35 3.32 -66.23
N LEU A 76 26.39 4.39 -67.03
CA LEU A 76 25.97 5.72 -66.60
C LEU A 76 24.49 5.71 -66.19
N ALA A 77 23.61 5.16 -67.04
CA ALA A 77 22.18 5.07 -66.75
C ALA A 77 21.92 4.29 -65.45
N ALA A 78 22.61 3.17 -65.23
CA ALA A 78 22.47 2.39 -64.01
C ALA A 78 22.98 3.13 -62.75
N LEU A 79 24.06 3.90 -62.86
CA LEU A 79 24.56 4.74 -61.76
C LEU A 79 23.62 5.90 -61.46
N GLU A 80 23.08 6.55 -62.48
CA GLU A 80 22.09 7.64 -62.34
C GLU A 80 20.79 7.13 -61.72
N GLU A 81 20.29 5.96 -62.14
CA GLU A 81 19.15 5.30 -61.51
C GLU A 81 19.41 5.00 -60.04
N ARG A 82 20.57 4.41 -59.72
CA ARG A 82 20.94 4.10 -58.34
C ARG A 82 21.02 5.35 -57.47
N LEU A 83 21.57 6.44 -58.00
CA LEU A 83 21.69 7.70 -57.28
C LEU A 83 20.33 8.38 -57.05
N LEU A 84 19.49 8.45 -58.09
CA LEU A 84 18.27 9.26 -58.08
C LEU A 84 17.06 8.51 -57.52
N VAL A 85 17.03 7.19 -57.66
CA VAL A 85 15.90 6.36 -57.25
C VAL A 85 16.26 5.56 -56.00
N THR A 86 17.22 4.64 -56.10
CA THR A 86 17.51 3.71 -55.01
C THR A 86 18.00 4.44 -53.77
N LEU A 87 19.00 5.31 -53.90
CA LEU A 87 19.59 5.98 -52.75
C LEU A 87 18.64 6.99 -52.09
N GLU A 88 17.78 7.65 -52.86
CA GLU A 88 16.78 8.57 -52.29
C GLU A 88 15.67 7.80 -51.57
N ASN A 89 15.27 6.63 -52.10
CA ASN A 89 14.37 5.73 -51.38
C ASN A 89 14.99 5.22 -50.08
N ASP A 90 16.24 4.74 -50.11
CA ASP A 90 16.96 4.27 -48.92
C ASP A 90 17.06 5.39 -47.85
N LYS A 91 17.33 6.62 -48.29
CA LYS A 91 17.38 7.79 -47.43
C LYS A 91 16.02 8.11 -46.81
N LEU A 92 14.94 8.04 -47.59
CA LEU A 92 13.59 8.27 -47.09
C LEU A 92 13.19 7.20 -46.07
N GLU A 93 13.46 5.93 -46.37
CA GLU A 93 13.24 4.81 -45.44
C GLU A 93 14.02 5.00 -44.14
N LEU A 94 15.28 5.39 -44.23
CA LEU A 94 16.12 5.66 -43.08
C LEU A 94 15.61 6.84 -42.25
N GLN A 95 15.17 7.92 -42.90
CA GLN A 95 14.59 9.08 -42.22
C GLN A 95 13.31 8.69 -41.48
N ASN A 96 12.45 7.89 -42.11
CA ASN A 96 11.23 7.37 -41.48
C ASN A 96 11.57 6.45 -40.29
N ALA A 97 12.57 5.59 -40.42
CA ALA A 97 13.04 4.72 -39.34
C ALA A 97 13.58 5.53 -38.15
N MET A 98 14.38 6.57 -38.41
CA MET A 98 14.89 7.48 -37.39
C MET A 98 13.76 8.24 -36.68
N GLU A 99 12.79 8.75 -37.44
CA GLU A 99 11.65 9.46 -36.85
C GLU A 99 10.79 8.53 -35.99
N ASN A 100 10.51 7.33 -36.47
CA ASN A 100 9.76 6.34 -35.71
C ASN A 100 10.51 5.94 -34.41
N ASN A 101 11.82 5.72 -34.50
CA ASN A 101 12.64 5.43 -33.33
C ASN A 101 12.59 6.58 -32.31
N ARG A 102 12.69 7.85 -32.74
CA ARG A 102 12.53 9.02 -31.86
C ARG A 102 11.17 9.09 -31.20
N ARG A 103 10.09 8.82 -31.94
CA ARG A 103 8.72 8.75 -31.39
C ARG A 103 8.63 7.65 -30.31
N MET A 104 9.20 6.48 -30.58
CA MET A 104 9.25 5.39 -29.61
C MET A 104 10.08 5.72 -28.37
N GLN A 105 11.22 6.40 -28.52
CA GLN A 105 12.04 6.87 -27.39
C GLN A 105 11.25 7.85 -26.52
N SER A 106 10.58 8.84 -27.13
CA SER A 106 9.75 9.79 -26.42
C SER A 106 8.61 9.10 -25.66
N HIS A 107 7.93 8.15 -26.31
CA HIS A 107 6.87 7.37 -25.67
C HIS A 107 7.40 6.57 -24.48
N GLN A 108 8.54 5.90 -24.63
CA GLN A 108 9.15 5.11 -23.57
C GLN A 108 9.64 5.99 -22.40
N ALA A 109 10.17 7.18 -22.69
CA ALA A 109 10.54 8.16 -21.67
C ALA A 109 9.33 8.61 -20.85
N ASN A 110 8.20 8.94 -21.52
CA ASN A 110 6.96 9.30 -20.84
C ASN A 110 6.44 8.19 -19.93
N ILE A 111 6.52 6.92 -20.37
CA ILE A 111 6.16 5.77 -19.54
C ILE A 111 7.04 5.70 -18.30
N ILE A 112 8.36 5.86 -18.46
CA ILE A 112 9.31 5.82 -17.34
C ILE A 112 8.99 6.93 -16.33
N THR A 113 8.79 8.17 -16.78
CA THR A 113 8.43 9.30 -15.89
C THR A 113 7.12 9.03 -15.14
N ARG A 114 6.12 8.44 -15.81
CA ARG A 114 4.86 8.07 -15.15
C ARG A 114 5.06 6.97 -14.10
N MET A 115 5.88 5.96 -14.40
CA MET A 115 6.20 4.90 -13.44
C MET A 115 6.97 5.45 -12.23
N GLU A 116 7.94 6.33 -12.45
CA GLU A 116 8.68 7.00 -11.37
C GLU A 116 7.75 7.80 -10.45
N TYR A 117 6.74 8.49 -11.01
CA TYR A 117 5.73 9.18 -10.22
C TYR A 117 4.91 8.20 -9.37
N ILE A 118 4.43 7.10 -9.96
CA ILE A 118 3.65 6.08 -9.24
C ILE A 118 4.47 5.48 -8.08
N VAL A 119 5.72 5.10 -8.33
CA VAL A 119 6.61 4.56 -7.28
C VAL A 119 6.78 5.55 -6.14
N LYS A 120 6.97 6.84 -6.43
CA LYS A 120 7.07 7.88 -5.39
C LYS A 120 5.79 8.01 -4.56
N VAL A 121 4.63 7.94 -5.20
CA VAL A 121 3.33 7.97 -4.50
C VAL A 121 3.20 6.75 -3.59
N ASP A 122 3.48 5.55 -4.10
CA ASP A 122 3.43 4.30 -3.32
C ASP A 122 4.40 4.33 -2.13
N GLU A 123 5.59 4.88 -2.29
CA GLU A 123 6.55 5.08 -1.21
C GLU A 123 5.99 5.99 -0.11
N ILE A 124 5.36 7.10 -0.48
CA ILE A 124 4.74 8.03 0.46
C ILE A 124 3.59 7.35 1.19
N GLU A 125 2.69 6.67 0.48
CA GLU A 125 1.56 5.95 1.08
C GLU A 125 2.04 4.87 2.06
N ASN A 126 3.04 4.09 1.68
CA ASN A 126 3.63 3.08 2.56
C ASN A 126 4.26 3.70 3.82
N ARG A 127 4.92 4.85 3.70
CA ARG A 127 5.46 5.58 4.86
C ARG A 127 4.35 6.08 5.77
N LEU A 128 3.28 6.64 5.22
CA LEU A 128 2.12 7.11 5.99
C LEU A 128 1.42 5.94 6.70
N LYS A 129 1.25 4.81 6.01
CA LYS A 129 0.66 3.60 6.60
C LYS A 129 1.50 3.07 7.76
N LYS A 130 2.82 3.01 7.61
CA LYS A 130 3.74 2.62 8.69
C LYS A 130 3.68 3.59 9.87
N ALA A 131 3.66 4.90 9.62
CA ALA A 131 3.51 5.90 10.67
C ALA A 131 2.18 5.75 11.43
N GLY A 132 1.08 5.51 10.71
CA GLY A 132 -0.22 5.23 11.30
C GLY A 132 -0.22 3.96 12.18
N GLN A 133 0.43 2.88 11.70
CA GLN A 133 0.58 1.65 12.49
C GLN A 133 1.39 1.88 13.78
N VAL A 134 2.47 2.66 13.72
CA VAL A 134 3.26 3.00 14.91
C VAL A 134 2.42 3.77 15.93
N ILE A 135 1.57 4.70 15.49
CA ILE A 135 0.66 5.43 16.37
C ILE A 135 -0.35 4.49 17.02
N GLU A 136 -0.95 3.57 16.27
CA GLU A 136 -1.90 2.60 16.81
C GLU A 136 -1.25 1.63 17.80
N VAL A 137 -0.02 1.17 17.53
CA VAL A 137 0.76 0.37 18.48
C VAL A 137 1.06 1.17 19.75
N ALA A 138 1.51 2.41 19.64
CA ALA A 138 1.77 3.28 20.79
C ALA A 138 0.50 3.53 21.64
N LYS A 139 -0.66 3.68 21.00
CA LYS A 139 -1.95 3.78 21.72
C LYS A 139 -2.31 2.49 22.44
N ALA A 140 -2.08 1.34 21.81
CA ALA A 140 -2.33 0.03 22.42
C ALA A 140 -1.39 -0.21 23.63
N GLU A 141 -0.11 0.13 23.49
CA GLU A 141 0.88 0.08 24.57
C GLU A 141 0.50 0.99 25.74
N ALA A 142 0.08 2.23 25.47
CA ALA A 142 -0.38 3.15 26.51
C ALA A 142 -1.60 2.60 27.29
N ARG A 143 -2.57 2.00 26.59
CA ARG A 143 -3.73 1.34 27.23
C ARG A 143 -3.33 0.14 28.08
N LEU A 144 -2.36 -0.64 27.60
CA LEU A 144 -1.84 -1.80 28.33
C LEU A 144 -1.15 -1.34 29.63
N SER A 145 -0.33 -0.29 29.55
CA SER A 145 0.31 0.32 30.73
C SER A 145 -0.70 0.88 31.73
N GLU A 146 -1.79 1.51 31.26
CA GLU A 146 -2.88 1.98 32.14
C GLU A 146 -3.57 0.82 32.86
N LEU A 147 -3.85 -0.27 32.15
CA LEU A 147 -4.47 -1.47 32.73
C LEU A 147 -3.56 -2.15 33.75
N GLU A 148 -2.26 -2.21 33.49
CA GLU A 148 -1.26 -2.75 34.42
C GLU A 148 -1.21 -1.90 35.70
N ALA A 149 -1.13 -0.57 35.59
CA ALA A 149 -1.13 0.32 36.74
C ALA A 149 -2.41 0.18 37.58
N LEU A 150 -3.58 0.06 36.93
CA LEU A 150 -4.85 -0.17 37.60
C LEU A 150 -4.89 -1.55 38.30
N HIS A 151 -4.30 -2.57 37.68
CA HIS A 151 -4.19 -3.90 38.29
C HIS A 151 -3.30 -3.87 39.54
N GLU A 152 -2.13 -3.23 39.46
CA GLU A 152 -1.23 -3.05 40.60
C GLU A 152 -1.90 -2.29 41.75
N GLN A 153 -2.64 -1.22 41.45
CA GLN A 153 -3.40 -0.49 42.45
C GLN A 153 -4.43 -1.39 43.15
N LYS A 154 -5.18 -2.19 42.39
CA LYS A 154 -6.15 -3.13 42.97
C LYS A 154 -5.48 -4.19 43.84
N LEU A 155 -4.32 -4.69 43.46
CA LEU A 155 -3.56 -5.62 44.29
C LEU A 155 -3.14 -4.97 45.61
N ALA A 156 -2.67 -3.72 45.57
CA ALA A 156 -2.32 -2.95 46.76
C ALA A 156 -3.54 -2.72 47.67
N ASP A 157 -4.69 -2.34 47.10
CA ASP A 157 -5.94 -2.14 47.84
C ASP A 157 -6.39 -3.44 48.54
N ILE A 158 -6.37 -4.57 47.81
CA ILE A 158 -6.70 -5.89 48.37
C ILE A 158 -5.73 -6.25 49.50
N GLN A 159 -4.44 -6.00 49.33
CA GLN A 159 -3.44 -6.31 50.35
C GLN A 159 -3.62 -5.46 51.62
N LEU A 160 -3.99 -4.18 51.46
CA LEU A 160 -4.37 -3.33 52.57
C LEU A 160 -5.63 -3.86 53.27
N GLU A 161 -6.65 -4.27 52.53
CA GLU A 161 -7.87 -4.86 53.09
C GLU A 161 -7.59 -6.13 53.90
N ILE A 162 -6.78 -7.05 53.36
CA ILE A 162 -6.32 -8.25 54.05
C ILE A 162 -5.59 -7.89 55.35
N SER A 163 -4.68 -6.92 55.32
CA SER A 163 -3.96 -6.47 56.51
C SER A 163 -4.90 -5.93 57.59
N GLY A 164 -5.96 -5.20 57.18
CA GLY A 164 -7.00 -4.71 58.06
C GLY A 164 -7.82 -5.84 58.69
N TYR A 165 -8.20 -6.86 57.91
CA TYR A 165 -8.88 -8.04 58.46
C TYR A 165 -7.99 -8.83 59.43
N GLN A 166 -6.69 -8.97 59.13
CA GLN A 166 -5.74 -9.62 60.03
C GLN A 166 -5.60 -8.89 61.36
N ALA A 167 -5.54 -7.55 61.35
CA ALA A 167 -5.51 -6.75 62.57
C ALA A 167 -6.79 -6.93 63.41
N LYS A 168 -7.98 -6.82 62.78
CA LYS A 168 -9.26 -7.08 63.45
C LYS A 168 -9.34 -8.49 64.04
N PHE A 169 -8.88 -9.49 63.30
CA PHE A 169 -8.86 -10.88 63.76
C PHE A 169 -7.92 -11.06 64.96
N LYS A 170 -6.73 -10.44 64.93
CA LYS A 170 -5.79 -10.45 66.06
C LYS A 170 -6.41 -9.83 67.32
N ASP A 171 -7.13 -8.72 67.18
CA ASP A 171 -7.83 -8.07 68.31
C ASP A 171 -8.94 -8.97 68.89
N MET A 172 -9.68 -9.69 68.04
CA MET A 172 -10.69 -10.67 68.46
C MET A 172 -10.07 -11.88 69.18
N VAL A 173 -8.91 -12.38 68.72
CA VAL A 173 -8.22 -13.49 69.38
C VAL A 173 -7.62 -13.05 70.71
N SER A 174 -7.07 -11.83 70.78
CA SER A 174 -6.47 -11.29 72.01
C SER A 174 -7.49 -10.92 73.10
N THR A 175 -8.79 -10.90 72.78
CA THR A 175 -9.89 -10.71 73.75
C THR A 175 -10.49 -12.01 74.26
N GLN A 176 -9.85 -13.17 73.99
CA GLN A 176 -10.13 -14.38 74.78
C GLN A 176 -9.84 -14.09 76.26
N ALA A 177 -10.91 -14.10 77.05
CA ALA A 177 -10.88 -13.82 78.48
C ALA A 177 -9.84 -14.67 79.21
N ILE A 178 -8.77 -14.02 79.70
CA ILE A 178 -7.73 -14.63 80.53
C ILE A 178 -8.29 -15.02 81.92
N THR A 179 -9.52 -14.63 82.24
CA THR A 179 -10.24 -15.07 83.45
C THR A 179 -11.37 -16.03 83.10
N PRO A 180 -11.37 -17.27 83.62
CA PRO A 180 -12.52 -18.16 83.48
C PRO A 180 -13.74 -17.50 84.11
N PRO A 181 -14.94 -17.61 83.50
CA PRO A 181 -16.16 -17.12 84.12
C PRO A 181 -16.34 -17.84 85.47
N LEU A 182 -16.38 -17.07 86.55
CA LEU A 182 -16.68 -17.57 87.90
C LEU A 182 -18.04 -18.27 87.87
N ARG A 183 -18.04 -19.61 87.86
CA ARG A 183 -19.24 -20.42 88.04
C ARG A 183 -19.74 -20.23 89.47
N SER A 184 -20.85 -19.52 89.64
CA SER A 184 -21.62 -19.51 90.88
C SER A 184 -22.07 -20.94 91.21
N GLN A 185 -21.65 -21.45 92.38
CA GLN A 185 -22.01 -22.78 92.88
C GLN A 185 -23.34 -22.81 93.64
N THR A 186 -24.11 -21.72 93.67
CA THR A 186 -25.41 -21.70 94.34
C THR A 186 -26.51 -21.46 93.31
N PRO A 187 -27.37 -22.46 93.02
CA PRO A 187 -28.56 -22.21 92.21
C PRO A 187 -29.47 -21.27 92.99
N THR A 188 -29.67 -20.06 92.48
CA THR A 188 -30.76 -19.18 92.89
C THR A 188 -32.07 -19.78 92.39
N SER A 189 -32.55 -20.82 93.07
CA SER A 189 -33.93 -21.28 92.89
C SER A 189 -34.85 -20.25 93.54
N LEU A 190 -35.74 -19.69 92.71
CA LEU A 190 -36.83 -18.82 93.15
C LEU A 190 -37.62 -19.59 94.22
N SER A 191 -37.70 -19.05 95.44
CA SER A 191 -38.31 -19.77 96.57
C SER A 191 -39.74 -20.19 96.21
N MET A 192 -40.09 -21.44 96.52
CA MET A 192 -41.41 -22.02 96.25
C MET A 192 -42.55 -21.18 96.86
N THR A 193 -42.26 -20.42 97.91
CA THR A 193 -43.16 -19.45 98.54
C THR A 193 -43.48 -18.26 97.62
N GLY A 194 -42.52 -17.79 96.81
CA GLY A 194 -42.71 -16.67 95.90
C GLY A 194 -43.68 -16.99 94.76
N THR A 195 -43.60 -18.20 94.18
CA THR A 195 -44.52 -18.60 93.10
C THR A 195 -45.94 -18.80 93.60
N MET A 196 -46.12 -19.29 94.83
CA MET A 196 -47.44 -19.44 95.46
C MET A 196 -48.12 -18.08 95.71
N MET A 197 -47.35 -17.07 96.10
CA MET A 197 -47.88 -15.73 96.35
C MET A 197 -48.30 -15.04 95.05
N ILE A 198 -47.52 -15.21 93.98
CA ILE A 198 -47.83 -14.64 92.65
C ILE A 198 -49.07 -15.29 92.04
N SER A 199 -49.24 -16.61 92.16
CA SER A 199 -50.41 -17.31 91.60
C SER A 199 -51.71 -16.95 92.33
N ALA A 200 -51.66 -16.78 93.66
CA ALA A 200 -52.80 -16.31 94.44
C ALA A 200 -53.21 -14.88 94.04
N LEU A 201 -52.22 -13.98 93.87
CA LEU A 201 -52.48 -12.60 93.45
C LEU A 201 -53.11 -12.54 92.05
N LEU A 202 -52.62 -13.37 91.13
CA LEU A 202 -53.16 -13.46 89.77
C LEU A 202 -54.61 -13.97 89.76
N GLY A 203 -54.93 -14.95 90.59
CA GLY A 203 -56.28 -15.50 90.71
C GLY A 203 -57.30 -14.45 91.18
N VAL A 204 -56.92 -13.61 92.14
CA VAL A 204 -57.78 -12.51 92.63
C VAL A 204 -58.01 -11.47 91.52
N CYS A 205 -56.95 -11.06 90.82
CA CYS A 205 -57.07 -10.10 89.71
C CYS A 205 -58.01 -10.61 88.61
N LEU A 206 -57.90 -11.89 88.23
CA LEU A 206 -58.78 -12.48 87.22
C LEU A 206 -60.23 -12.59 87.70
N GLY A 207 -60.46 -12.89 88.98
CA GLY A 207 -61.81 -12.90 89.58
C GLY A 207 -62.49 -11.53 89.51
N ILE A 208 -61.76 -10.46 89.80
CA ILE A 208 -62.27 -9.08 89.71
C ILE A 208 -62.70 -8.76 88.27
N VAL A 209 -61.84 -9.08 87.29
CA VAL A 209 -62.15 -8.86 85.87
C VAL A 209 -63.41 -9.62 85.43
N GLY A 210 -63.62 -10.84 85.93
CA GLY A 210 -64.82 -11.63 85.65
C GLY A 210 -66.12 -10.95 86.13
N ILE A 211 -66.13 -10.40 87.34
CA ILE A 211 -67.29 -9.70 87.91
C ILE A 211 -67.63 -8.44 87.10
N PHE A 212 -66.61 -7.63 86.78
CA PHE A 212 -66.82 -6.43 85.96
C PHE A 212 -67.31 -6.76 84.55
N SER A 213 -66.83 -7.86 83.98
CA SER A 213 -67.26 -8.30 82.64
C SER A 213 -68.75 -8.70 82.62
N GLN A 214 -69.23 -9.39 83.66
CA GLN A 214 -70.66 -9.71 83.78
C GLN A 214 -71.52 -8.45 83.92
N ALA A 215 -71.15 -7.54 84.82
CA ALA A 215 -71.86 -6.28 85.02
C ALA A 215 -71.87 -5.41 83.74
N PHE A 216 -70.78 -5.41 82.98
CA PHE A 216 -70.70 -4.70 81.70
C PHE A 216 -71.64 -5.30 80.65
N ILE A 217 -71.69 -6.64 80.51
CA ILE A 217 -72.59 -7.31 79.57
C ILE A 217 -74.05 -7.06 79.94
N GLU A 218 -74.37 -7.08 81.23
CA GLU A 218 -75.73 -6.84 81.72
C GLU A 218 -76.15 -5.40 81.40
N ASN A 219 -75.34 -4.39 81.76
CA ASN A 219 -75.58 -2.99 81.41
C ASN A 219 -75.66 -2.75 79.90
N ALA A 220 -74.84 -3.43 79.09
CA ALA A 220 -74.87 -3.32 77.64
C ALA A 220 -76.16 -3.90 77.03
N ARG A 221 -76.76 -4.93 77.66
CA ARG A 221 -78.07 -5.46 77.26
C ARG A 221 -79.19 -4.49 77.61
N THR A 222 -79.19 -3.92 78.82
CA THR A 222 -80.23 -2.97 79.26
C THR A 222 -80.20 -1.67 78.44
N ALA A 223 -79.02 -1.21 78.01
CA ALA A 223 -78.86 -0.07 77.10
C ALA A 223 -79.41 -0.34 75.68
N ARG A 224 -79.37 -1.59 75.20
CA ARG A 224 -79.96 -1.96 73.90
C ARG A 224 -81.48 -2.06 73.91
N THR A 225 -82.09 -2.41 75.05
CA THR A 225 -83.56 -2.54 75.16
C THR A 225 -84.25 -1.26 75.60
N SER A 226 -83.52 -0.21 76.00
CA SER A 226 -84.06 1.12 76.34
C SER A 226 -83.87 2.17 75.24
N GLY A 227 -83.29 1.78 74.10
CA GLY A 227 -83.12 2.60 72.90
C GLY A 227 -84.00 2.17 71.71
N ALA A 228 -85.14 1.52 71.99
CA ALA A 228 -86.18 1.14 71.02
C ALA A 228 -87.55 1.58 71.54
#